data_AF-A0AAD5S1S9-F1
#
_entry.id   AF-A0AAD5S1S9-F1
#
_cell.length_a   1.000
_cell.length_b   1.000
_cell.length_c   1.000
_cell.angle_alpha   90.00
_cell.angle_beta   90.00
_cell.angle_gamma   90.00
#
_symmetry.space_group_name_H-M   'P 1'
#
loop_
_entity.id
_entity.type
_entity.pdbx_description
1 polymer ?
#
loop_
_entity_poly.entity_id
_entity_poly.type
_entity_poly.pdbx_seq_one_letter_code
_entity_poly.pdbx_strand_id
1 'polypeptide(L)'
;MTSLLSPGFNARINQVKAQERKREGEKENAASTSTSTSIPVPAIERPAKRASITPTKNSNAEISSSSTAATTPGGASAAARPQALAAKAPLQPQRQPDPRVPSPLPTTLPAAHSRTLNLQRRLRLSKKRGSDILALGHSTAMALYIKIISLESIIDTQAQSLSEKSAFLLQQNTELAEKDRDIERRNETIRQQAKGLRKRDRMLERKEKERRGLEETMATKDEEMADMLKTLQTLRKELGKAAKEIDAGKTGSRDMKARLERDSATLAQTVSDLVE
;
A
#
# COMPACT_ATOMS: atom_id res chain seq x y z
N MET A 1 -20.21 31.66 -10.27
CA MET A 1 -19.37 30.74 -9.48
C MET A 1 -18.93 29.61 -10.40
N THR A 2 -17.86 29.84 -11.16
CA THR A 2 -17.31 28.91 -12.14
C THR A 2 -16.09 28.20 -11.54
N SER A 3 -16.07 26.87 -11.65
CA SER A 3 -15.11 25.98 -11.00
C SER A 3 -13.68 26.15 -11.54
N LEU A 4 -12.77 26.57 -10.67
CA LEU A 4 -11.32 26.67 -10.88
C LEU A 4 -10.62 25.30 -10.75
N LEU A 5 -11.15 24.24 -11.38
CA LEU A 5 -10.43 22.97 -11.46
C LEU A 5 -9.82 22.82 -12.86
N SER A 6 -8.49 22.75 -12.89
CA SER A 6 -7.70 22.53 -14.09
C SER A 6 -8.22 21.31 -14.87
N PRO A 7 -8.37 21.39 -16.20
CA PRO A 7 -8.87 20.29 -17.04
C PRO A 7 -8.16 18.94 -16.80
N GLY A 8 -6.89 18.96 -16.39
CA GLY A 8 -6.11 17.76 -16.08
C GLY A 8 -6.53 17.03 -14.78
N PHE A 9 -7.18 17.73 -13.85
CA PHE A 9 -7.59 17.15 -12.57
C PHE A 9 -8.84 16.26 -12.72
N ASN A 10 -9.81 16.71 -13.51
CA ASN A 10 -10.99 15.91 -13.83
C ASN A 10 -10.65 14.66 -14.63
N ALA A 11 -9.65 14.73 -15.51
CA ALA A 11 -9.14 13.57 -16.23
C ALA A 11 -8.55 12.51 -15.30
N ARG A 12 -7.75 12.92 -14.29
CA ARG A 12 -7.17 12.00 -13.29
C ARG A 12 -8.24 11.35 -12.41
N ILE A 13 -9.25 12.09 -11.97
CA ILE A 13 -10.36 11.53 -11.17
C ILE A 13 -11.11 10.45 -11.95
N ASN A 14 -11.38 10.70 -13.23
CA ASN A 14 -12.08 9.73 -14.08
C ASN A 14 -11.20 8.48 -14.35
N GLN A 15 -9.88 8.64 -14.44
CA GLN A 15 -8.96 7.53 -14.63
C GLN A 15 -8.85 6.62 -13.39
N VAL A 16 -8.83 7.21 -12.18
CA VAL A 16 -8.84 6.46 -10.91
C VAL A 16 -10.15 5.70 -10.74
N LYS A 17 -11.30 6.34 -11.00
CA LYS A 17 -12.62 5.67 -10.95
C LYS A 17 -12.73 4.52 -11.95
N ALA A 18 -12.10 4.63 -13.12
CA ALA A 18 -12.09 3.56 -14.11
C ALA A 18 -11.21 2.37 -13.68
N GLN A 19 -10.13 2.60 -12.94
CA GLN A 19 -9.28 1.52 -12.39
C GLN A 19 -9.94 0.79 -11.22
N GLU A 20 -10.68 1.49 -10.36
CA GLU A 20 -11.41 0.86 -9.25
C GLU A 20 -12.52 -0.09 -9.75
N ARG A 21 -13.29 0.32 -10.76
CA ARG A 21 -14.32 -0.54 -11.37
C ARG A 21 -13.77 -1.82 -12.00
N LYS A 22 -12.54 -1.79 -12.52
CA LYS A 22 -11.88 -2.99 -13.05
C LYS A 22 -11.48 -3.97 -11.94
N ARG A 23 -11.07 -3.47 -10.78
CA ARG A 23 -10.68 -4.29 -9.62
C ARG A 23 -11.89 -4.91 -8.90
N GLU A 24 -13.04 -4.27 -8.96
CA GLU A 24 -14.28 -4.83 -8.38
C GLU A 24 -14.85 -5.95 -9.26
N GLY A 25 -14.84 -5.80 -10.59
CA GLY A 25 -15.31 -6.85 -11.51
C GLY A 25 -14.47 -8.14 -11.50
N GLU A 26 -13.17 -8.05 -11.15
CA GLU A 26 -12.30 -9.24 -11.04
C GLU A 26 -12.50 -10.02 -9.73
N LYS A 27 -13.05 -9.41 -8.68
CA LYS A 27 -13.33 -10.09 -7.42
C LYS A 27 -14.61 -10.91 -7.45
N GLU A 28 -15.59 -10.53 -8.26
CA GLU A 28 -16.86 -11.27 -8.38
C GLU A 28 -16.70 -12.57 -9.21
N ASN A 29 -15.75 -12.63 -10.15
CA ASN A 29 -15.50 -13.85 -10.94
C ASN A 29 -14.60 -14.89 -10.24
N ALA A 30 -13.94 -14.55 -9.13
CA ALA A 30 -13.09 -15.49 -8.38
C ALA A 30 -13.85 -16.25 -7.28
N ALA A 31 -15.08 -15.85 -6.94
CA ALA A 31 -15.86 -16.43 -5.85
C ALA A 31 -16.76 -17.61 -6.27
N SER A 32 -16.86 -17.96 -7.55
CA SER A 32 -17.82 -18.96 -8.05
C SER A 32 -17.24 -20.33 -8.41
N THR A 33 -15.95 -20.59 -8.15
CA THR A 33 -15.35 -21.91 -8.45
C THR A 33 -14.48 -22.41 -7.30
N SER A 34 -15.11 -22.91 -6.24
CA SER A 34 -14.44 -23.82 -5.29
C SER A 34 -15.45 -24.80 -4.67
N THR A 35 -15.88 -25.78 -5.45
CA THR A 35 -16.51 -27.00 -4.93
C THR A 35 -15.39 -28.01 -4.74
N SER A 36 -14.83 -28.09 -3.53
CA SER A 36 -13.77 -29.06 -3.20
C SER A 36 -14.37 -30.28 -2.51
N THR A 37 -14.37 -31.38 -3.25
CA THR A 37 -14.64 -32.75 -2.80
C THR A 37 -13.75 -33.13 -1.63
N SER A 38 -14.37 -33.60 -0.54
CA SER A 38 -13.74 -34.15 0.65
C SER A 38 -13.30 -35.59 0.39
N ILE A 39 -12.01 -35.89 0.59
CA ILE A 39 -11.46 -37.24 0.70
C ILE A 39 -10.79 -37.34 2.09
N PRO A 40 -11.08 -38.37 2.90
CA PRO A 40 -10.48 -38.53 4.22
C PRO A 40 -9.07 -39.14 4.12
N VAL A 41 -8.12 -38.54 4.84
CA VAL A 41 -6.75 -39.06 5.01
C VAL A 41 -6.63 -39.64 6.44
N PRO A 42 -6.02 -40.82 6.65
CA PRO A 42 -5.93 -41.46 7.94
C PRO A 42 -4.87 -40.82 8.86
N ALA A 43 -5.13 -40.96 10.16
CA ALA A 43 -4.36 -40.42 11.27
C ALA A 43 -2.92 -40.97 11.32
N ILE A 44 -1.96 -40.06 11.47
CA ILE A 44 -0.56 -40.37 11.79
C ILE A 44 -0.26 -39.83 13.18
N GLU A 45 0.18 -40.73 14.05
CA GLU A 45 0.51 -40.53 15.46
C GLU A 45 1.68 -39.55 15.66
N ARG A 46 1.55 -38.72 16.70
CA ARG A 46 2.62 -37.85 17.21
C ARG A 46 3.51 -38.62 18.17
N PRO A 47 4.85 -38.43 18.12
CA PRO A 47 5.68 -38.59 19.29
C PRO A 47 6.00 -37.24 19.93
N ALA A 48 5.70 -37.15 21.22
CA ALA A 48 6.14 -36.09 22.12
C ALA A 48 7.67 -36.15 22.33
N LYS A 49 8.32 -34.98 22.40
CA LYS A 49 9.54 -34.76 23.21
C LYS A 49 9.89 -33.28 23.34
N ARG A 50 9.35 -32.71 24.43
CA ARG A 50 10.04 -31.96 25.50
C ARG A 50 11.46 -31.43 25.19
N ALA A 51 11.60 -30.11 25.14
CA ALA A 51 12.80 -29.40 25.60
C ALA A 51 12.36 -28.02 26.13
N SER A 52 12.40 -27.87 27.45
CA SER A 52 12.16 -26.61 28.16
C SER A 52 13.47 -25.84 28.25
N ILE A 53 13.49 -24.61 27.77
CA ILE A 53 14.54 -23.64 28.06
C ILE A 53 13.85 -22.39 28.56
N THR A 54 14.23 -21.97 29.77
CA THR A 54 13.80 -20.75 30.46
C THR A 54 14.31 -19.50 29.74
N PRO A 55 13.65 -18.35 29.95
CA PRO A 55 14.43 -17.27 30.54
C PRO A 55 13.74 -16.57 31.71
N THR A 56 14.61 -16.19 32.63
CA THR A 56 14.43 -15.45 33.88
C THR A 56 14.25 -13.94 33.67
N LYS A 57 13.44 -13.31 34.56
CA LYS A 57 13.53 -11.94 35.13
C LYS A 57 13.56 -10.77 34.12
N ASN A 58 12.97 -9.60 34.28
CA ASN A 58 12.27 -8.79 35.29
C ASN A 58 11.68 -7.63 34.43
N SER A 59 10.60 -6.91 34.72
CA SER A 59 10.39 -6.06 35.90
C SER A 59 8.96 -5.50 35.91
N ASN A 60 8.42 -5.42 37.11
CA ASN A 60 7.24 -4.68 37.52
C ASN A 60 7.21 -3.22 37.05
N ALA A 61 6.01 -2.73 36.71
CA ALA A 61 5.50 -1.44 37.16
C ALA A 61 3.96 -1.44 37.00
N GLU A 62 3.27 -1.89 38.04
CA GLU A 62 1.88 -1.48 38.33
C GLU A 62 1.92 -0.11 38.99
N ILE A 63 1.15 0.88 38.51
CA ILE A 63 0.42 1.83 39.37
C ILE A 63 -0.89 2.25 38.66
N SER A 64 -1.99 1.73 39.20
CA SER A 64 -3.27 2.35 39.56
C SER A 64 -3.78 3.63 38.85
N SER A 65 -4.96 3.47 38.24
CA SER A 65 -6.25 4.10 38.60
C SER A 65 -6.38 5.62 38.86
N SER A 66 -7.41 6.17 38.19
CA SER A 66 -8.50 7.02 38.74
C SER A 66 -8.59 8.50 38.34
N SER A 67 -9.85 8.96 38.37
CA SER A 67 -10.38 10.34 38.40
C SER A 67 -10.76 10.95 37.04
N THR A 68 -12.02 11.05 36.63
CA THR A 68 -13.19 11.87 37.08
C THR A 68 -13.04 13.40 36.98
N ALA A 69 -13.94 13.96 36.16
CA ALA A 69 -14.65 15.24 36.27
C ALA A 69 -13.91 16.59 36.20
N ALA A 70 -14.28 17.40 35.20
CA ALA A 70 -14.60 18.83 35.26
C ALA A 70 -14.97 19.28 33.82
N THR A 71 -16.20 19.69 33.48
CA THR A 71 -16.86 20.98 33.82
C THR A 71 -15.94 22.13 33.44
N THR A 72 -16.18 22.93 32.39
CA THR A 72 -17.09 24.12 32.29
C THR A 72 -16.72 24.87 30.97
N PRO A 73 -17.22 26.08 30.65
CA PRO A 73 -18.58 26.56 30.40
C PRO A 73 -18.76 27.05 28.93
N GLY A 74 -20.00 27.43 28.61
CA GLY A 74 -20.32 28.17 27.39
C GLY A 74 -19.68 29.56 27.29
N GLY A 75 -19.69 30.08 26.07
CA GLY A 75 -19.27 31.43 25.75
C GLY A 75 -19.84 31.86 24.40
N ALA A 76 -21.15 32.16 24.40
CA ALA A 76 -21.71 33.06 23.39
C ALA A 76 -21.00 34.41 23.52
N SER A 77 -20.42 34.92 22.44
CA SER A 77 -20.00 36.32 22.40
C SER A 77 -20.29 36.90 21.03
N ALA A 78 -21.07 37.96 21.08
CA ALA A 78 -21.70 38.65 19.98
C ALA A 78 -20.68 39.32 19.06
N ALA A 79 -20.85 39.10 17.76
CA ALA A 79 -20.29 39.96 16.73
C ALA A 79 -21.04 41.30 16.72
N ALA A 80 -20.68 42.21 17.63
CA ALA A 80 -21.16 43.59 17.62
C ALA A 80 -20.11 44.49 16.97
N ARG A 81 -20.34 44.78 15.69
CA ARG A 81 -19.79 45.92 14.94
C ARG A 81 -20.13 47.23 15.68
N PRO A 82 -19.18 48.14 15.95
CA PRO A 82 -19.51 49.54 16.10
C PRO A 82 -19.36 50.21 14.73
N GLN A 83 -20.48 50.37 14.01
CA GLN A 83 -20.54 51.39 12.96
C GLN A 83 -20.69 52.75 13.63
N ALA A 84 -19.69 53.60 13.40
CA ALA A 84 -19.78 55.02 13.65
C ALA A 84 -20.95 55.59 12.83
N LEU A 85 -21.97 56.10 13.52
CA LEU A 85 -22.97 56.98 12.93
C LEU A 85 -23.02 58.27 13.74
N ALA A 86 -22.89 59.35 12.99
CA ALA A 86 -22.70 60.71 13.44
C ALA A 86 -23.86 61.19 14.33
N ALA A 87 -23.52 61.59 15.56
CA ALA A 87 -24.41 62.38 16.39
C ALA A 87 -24.46 63.82 15.83
N LYS A 88 -25.60 64.13 15.23
CA LYS A 88 -26.06 65.43 14.79
C LYS A 88 -26.06 66.40 15.99
N ALA A 89 -25.24 67.44 15.93
CA ALA A 89 -25.21 68.49 16.95
C ALA A 89 -26.57 69.20 17.01
N PRO A 90 -27.19 69.38 18.20
CA PRO A 90 -28.36 70.23 18.34
C PRO A 90 -27.93 71.70 18.18
N LEU A 91 -28.59 72.37 17.24
CA LEU A 91 -28.55 73.82 17.05
C LEU A 91 -28.78 74.52 18.40
N GLN A 92 -27.79 75.27 18.86
CA GLN A 92 -27.96 76.19 19.98
C GLN A 92 -28.95 77.29 19.55
N PRO A 93 -29.94 77.63 20.40
CA PRO A 93 -30.80 78.78 20.12
C PRO A 93 -29.99 80.07 20.22
N GLN A 94 -29.98 80.84 19.11
CA GLN A 94 -29.55 82.23 19.11
C GLN A 94 -30.37 83.00 20.16
N ARG A 95 -29.74 83.36 21.27
CA ARG A 95 -30.25 84.42 22.13
C ARG A 95 -29.95 85.76 21.44
N GLN A 96 -31.01 86.48 21.10
CA GLN A 96 -30.94 87.88 20.75
C GLN A 96 -30.29 88.67 21.91
N PRO A 97 -29.33 89.57 21.64
CA PRO A 97 -28.79 90.44 22.66
C PRO A 97 -29.78 91.56 22.97
N ASP A 98 -30.11 91.71 24.24
CA ASP A 98 -30.88 92.82 24.79
C ASP A 98 -30.19 94.17 24.51
N PRO A 99 -30.87 95.16 23.93
CA PRO A 99 -30.29 96.46 23.63
C PRO A 99 -30.50 97.40 24.81
N ARG A 100 -29.88 97.13 25.97
CA ARG A 100 -29.93 98.02 27.15
C ARG A 100 -28.93 97.62 28.24
N VAL A 101 -27.63 97.67 27.92
CA VAL A 101 -26.58 97.72 28.96
C VAL A 101 -25.63 98.86 28.61
N PRO A 102 -25.42 99.83 29.53
CA PRO A 102 -24.51 100.94 29.29
C PRO A 102 -23.08 100.44 29.12
N SER A 103 -22.43 100.95 28.08
CA SER A 103 -21.02 100.69 27.76
C SER A 103 -20.14 100.94 28.98
N PRO A 104 -19.38 99.95 29.48
CA PRO A 104 -18.30 100.23 30.42
C PRO A 104 -17.23 101.02 29.67
N LEU A 105 -16.77 102.09 30.34
CA LEU A 105 -15.75 103.02 29.88
C LEU A 105 -14.54 102.30 29.26
N PRO A 106 -13.86 102.93 28.28
CA PRO A 106 -12.62 102.41 27.72
C PRO A 106 -11.56 102.44 28.81
N THR A 107 -11.35 101.32 29.50
CA THR A 107 -10.13 101.10 30.24
C THR A 107 -9.05 100.88 29.21
N THR A 108 -8.35 101.95 28.85
CA THR A 108 -7.12 101.94 28.07
C THR A 108 -6.04 101.23 28.88
N LEU A 109 -6.15 99.90 29.01
CA LEU A 109 -4.99 99.06 29.20
C LEU A 109 -4.20 99.09 27.90
N PRO A 110 -2.88 99.28 27.94
CA PRO A 110 -2.09 99.53 26.75
C PRO A 110 -2.19 98.30 25.83
N ALA A 111 -2.72 98.48 24.61
CA ALA A 111 -2.93 97.42 23.62
C ALA A 111 -1.65 96.59 23.32
N ALA A 112 -0.47 97.11 23.69
CA ALA A 112 0.80 96.40 23.70
C ALA A 112 0.82 95.18 24.65
N HIS A 113 0.25 95.26 25.85
CA HIS A 113 0.26 94.18 26.85
C HIS A 113 -0.60 92.97 26.46
N SER A 114 -1.76 93.21 25.84
CA SER A 114 -2.62 92.12 25.35
C SER A 114 -2.03 91.40 24.14
N ARG A 115 -1.23 92.10 23.32
CA ARG A 115 -0.51 91.50 22.18
C ARG A 115 0.65 90.63 22.66
N THR A 116 1.44 91.07 23.63
CA THR A 116 2.54 90.26 24.19
C THR A 116 2.04 89.01 24.93
N LEU A 117 0.96 89.11 25.70
CA LEU A 117 0.34 87.94 26.35
C LEU A 117 -0.20 86.93 25.33
N ASN A 118 -0.86 87.38 24.26
CA ASN A 118 -1.31 86.50 23.19
C ASN A 118 -0.15 85.83 22.44
N LEU A 119 0.94 86.55 22.20
CA LEU A 119 2.12 85.99 21.55
C LEU A 119 2.78 84.91 22.44
N GLN A 120 2.94 85.17 23.73
CA GLN A 120 3.42 84.18 24.69
C GLN A 120 2.51 82.94 24.75
N ARG A 121 1.18 83.13 24.73
CA ARG A 121 0.23 82.01 24.72
C ARG A 121 0.35 81.18 23.45
N ARG A 122 0.48 81.81 22.27
CA ARG A 122 0.71 81.10 20.99
C ARG A 122 2.04 80.35 20.99
N LEU A 123 3.12 80.93 21.52
CA LEU A 123 4.42 80.26 21.64
C LEU A 123 4.36 79.05 22.59
N ARG A 124 3.70 79.17 23.74
CA ARG A 124 3.48 78.05 24.66
C ARG A 124 2.66 76.93 24.03
N LEU A 125 1.59 77.28 23.33
CA LEU A 125 0.76 76.32 22.60
C LEU A 125 1.52 75.65 21.46
N SER A 126 2.35 76.40 20.73
CA SER A 126 3.21 75.85 19.66
C SER A 126 4.24 74.87 20.22
N LYS A 127 4.90 75.21 21.34
CA LYS A 127 5.84 74.32 22.03
C LYS A 127 5.13 73.07 22.54
N LYS A 128 3.94 73.22 23.15
CA LYS A 128 3.11 72.10 23.60
C LYS A 128 2.73 71.18 22.43
N ARG A 129 2.22 71.73 21.33
CA ARG A 129 1.91 70.96 20.10
C ARG A 129 3.13 70.24 19.54
N GLY A 130 4.30 70.88 19.49
CA GLY A 130 5.54 70.24 19.06
C GLY A 130 5.92 69.05 19.95
N SER A 131 5.82 69.22 21.27
CA SER A 131 6.04 68.15 22.25
C SER A 131 5.03 67.01 22.09
N ASP A 132 3.75 67.31 21.90
CA ASP A 132 2.69 66.32 21.73
C ASP A 132 2.89 65.50 20.44
N ILE A 133 3.33 66.15 19.35
CA ILE A 133 3.66 65.48 18.08
C ILE A 133 4.86 64.54 18.25
N LEU A 134 5.92 64.98 18.95
CA LEU A 134 7.09 64.14 19.22
C LEU A 134 6.74 62.94 20.11
N ALA A 135 5.92 63.15 21.15
CA ALA A 135 5.45 62.09 22.02
C ALA A 135 4.58 61.06 21.26
N LEU A 136 3.69 61.53 20.39
CA LEU A 136 2.88 60.67 19.52
C LEU A 136 3.75 59.88 18.54
N GLY A 137 4.74 60.54 17.93
CA GLY A 137 5.71 59.89 17.04
C GLY A 137 6.50 58.79 17.76
N HIS A 138 6.98 59.06 18.97
CA HIS A 138 7.72 58.09 19.77
C HIS A 138 6.84 56.89 20.19
N SER A 139 5.61 57.15 20.64
CA SER A 139 4.65 56.10 20.98
C SER A 139 4.32 55.20 19.79
N THR A 140 4.11 55.81 18.61
CA THR A 140 3.83 55.07 17.37
C THR A 140 5.04 54.23 16.94
N ALA A 141 6.25 54.78 16.99
CA ALA A 141 7.48 54.06 16.69
C ALA A 141 7.70 52.87 17.63
N MET A 142 7.45 53.04 18.94
CA MET A 142 7.54 51.96 19.91
C MET A 142 6.50 50.86 19.64
N ALA A 143 5.25 51.22 19.31
CA ALA A 143 4.23 50.24 18.96
C ALA A 143 4.60 49.43 17.71
N LEU A 144 5.19 50.08 16.70
CA LEU A 144 5.70 49.39 15.51
C LEU A 144 6.88 48.47 15.84
N TYR A 145 7.82 48.91 16.67
CA TYR A 145 8.97 48.10 17.10
C TYR A 145 8.55 46.83 17.84
N ILE A 146 7.61 46.94 18.78
CA ILE A 146 7.03 45.79 19.49
C ILE A 146 6.37 44.82 18.49
N LYS A 147 5.66 45.36 17.49
CA LYS A 147 5.01 44.55 16.46
C LYS A 147 6.01 43.82 15.57
N ILE A 148 7.12 44.46 15.22
CA ILE A 148 8.20 43.85 14.42
C ILE A 148 8.81 42.67 15.20
N ILE A 149 9.19 42.86 16.46
CA ILE A 149 9.73 41.78 17.30
C ILE A 149 8.76 40.60 17.40
N SER A 150 7.47 40.90 17.58
CA SER A 150 6.44 39.85 17.64
C SER A 150 6.32 39.07 16.33
N LEU A 151 6.48 39.74 15.18
CA LEU A 151 6.43 39.08 13.88
C LEU A 151 7.67 38.22 13.62
N GLU A 152 8.86 38.69 14.00
CA GLU A 152 10.10 37.92 13.91
C GLU A 152 9.99 36.61 14.71
N SER A 153 9.51 36.68 15.96
CA SER A 153 9.30 35.49 16.78
C SER A 153 8.30 34.49 16.15
N ILE A 154 7.24 34.97 15.50
CA ILE A 154 6.28 34.11 14.80
C ILE A 154 6.94 33.43 13.59
N ILE A 155 7.74 34.17 12.83
CA ILE A 155 8.46 33.65 11.66
C ILE A 155 9.45 32.56 12.08
N ASP A 156 10.23 32.79 13.13
CA ASP A 156 11.19 31.80 13.65
C ASP A 156 10.48 30.52 14.09
N THR A 157 9.36 30.64 14.79
CA THR A 157 8.55 29.49 15.24
C THR A 157 7.99 28.72 14.05
N GLN A 158 7.53 29.42 13.00
CA GLN A 158 7.04 28.79 11.78
C GLN A 158 8.16 28.12 10.98
N ALA A 159 9.33 28.75 10.88
CA ALA A 159 10.50 28.20 10.21
C ALA A 159 10.98 26.92 10.91
N GLN A 160 11.00 26.92 12.24
CA GLN A 160 11.34 25.73 13.03
C GLN A 160 10.32 24.60 12.80
N SER A 161 9.02 24.90 12.84
CA SER A 161 7.97 23.89 12.57
C SER A 161 8.07 23.31 11.16
N LEU A 162 8.37 24.14 10.15
CA LEU A 162 8.56 23.67 8.78
C LEU A 162 9.81 22.80 8.64
N SER A 163 10.91 23.17 9.30
CA SER A 163 12.14 22.38 9.35
C SER A 163 11.88 20.99 9.94
N GLU A 164 11.22 20.92 11.10
CA GLU A 164 10.88 19.65 11.76
C GLU A 164 9.99 18.77 10.88
N LYS A 165 8.96 19.35 10.25
CA LYS A 165 8.10 18.63 9.29
C LYS A 165 8.88 18.12 8.09
N SER A 166 9.81 18.92 7.57
CA SER A 166 10.65 18.52 6.43
C SER A 166 11.56 17.35 6.79
N ALA A 167 12.17 17.37 7.97
CA ALA A 167 13.02 16.29 8.47
C ALA A 167 12.21 15.01 8.67
N PHE A 168 11.02 15.11 9.25
CA PHE A 168 10.10 13.98 9.41
C PHE A 168 9.71 13.35 8.07
N LEU A 169 9.33 14.17 7.08
CA LEU A 169 8.99 13.67 5.74
C LEU A 169 10.20 13.03 5.05
N LEU A 170 11.40 13.58 5.23
CA LEU A 170 12.62 12.99 4.69
C LEU A 170 12.87 11.61 5.29
N GLN A 171 12.70 11.47 6.61
CA GLN A 171 12.82 10.18 7.29
C GLN A 171 11.81 9.16 6.75
N GLN A 172 10.54 9.54 6.62
CA GLN A 172 9.52 8.64 6.04
C GLN A 172 9.85 8.23 4.61
N ASN A 173 10.36 9.14 3.78
CA ASN A 173 10.79 8.82 2.42
C ASN A 173 11.97 7.85 2.41
N THR A 174 12.93 8.00 3.33
CA THR A 174 14.04 7.04 3.44
C THR A 174 13.57 5.65 3.86
N GLU A 175 12.65 5.55 4.82
CA GLU A 175 12.07 4.28 5.25
C GLU A 175 11.26 3.59 4.14
N LEU A 176 10.52 4.37 3.34
CA LEU A 176 9.82 3.84 2.16
C LEU A 176 10.80 3.32 1.10
N ALA A 177 11.87 4.06 0.82
CA ALA A 177 12.89 3.62 -0.13
C ALA A 177 13.60 2.33 0.32
N GLU A 178 13.79 2.12 1.62
CA GLU A 178 14.31 0.86 2.16
C GLU A 178 13.33 -0.31 1.97
N LYS A 179 12.04 -0.09 2.25
CA LYS A 179 10.98 -1.09 2.02
C LYS A 179 10.88 -1.47 0.54
N ASP A 180 11.00 -0.50 -0.36
CA ASP A 180 10.99 -0.75 -1.81
C ASP A 180 12.16 -1.64 -2.23
N ARG A 181 13.37 -1.37 -1.73
CA ARG A 181 14.54 -2.23 -1.98
C ARG A 181 14.35 -3.65 -1.45
N ASP A 182 13.72 -3.81 -0.30
CA ASP A 182 13.41 -5.13 0.25
C ASP A 182 12.40 -5.89 -0.61
N ILE A 183 11.39 -5.20 -1.12
CA ILE A 183 10.42 -5.78 -2.07
C ILE A 183 11.14 -6.22 -3.35
N GLU A 184 12.04 -5.41 -3.89
CA GLU A 184 12.83 -5.78 -5.08
C GLU A 184 13.68 -7.05 -4.86
N ARG A 185 14.36 -7.16 -3.71
CA ARG A 185 15.13 -8.37 -3.35
C ARG A 185 14.25 -9.62 -3.25
N ARG A 186 13.08 -9.50 -2.65
CA ARG A 186 12.10 -10.60 -2.56
C ARG A 186 11.59 -11.00 -3.95
N ASN A 187 11.27 -10.03 -4.79
CA ASN A 187 10.83 -10.27 -6.16
C ASN A 187 11.89 -11.00 -6.98
N GLU A 188 13.17 -10.64 -6.83
CA GLU A 188 14.24 -11.35 -7.53
C GLU A 188 14.38 -12.80 -7.05
N THR A 189 14.29 -13.03 -5.75
CA THR A 189 14.26 -14.39 -5.18
C THR A 189 13.12 -15.22 -5.77
N ILE A 190 11.91 -14.66 -5.84
CA ILE A 190 10.73 -15.32 -6.42
C ILE A 190 10.97 -15.67 -7.90
N ARG A 191 11.56 -14.75 -8.68
CA ARG A 191 11.90 -15.02 -10.10
C ARG A 191 12.89 -16.17 -10.24
N GLN A 192 13.90 -16.26 -9.38
CA GLN A 192 14.86 -17.35 -9.41
C GLN A 192 14.20 -18.69 -9.06
N GLN A 193 13.35 -18.71 -8.04
CA GLN A 193 12.57 -19.91 -7.68
C GLN A 193 11.64 -20.35 -8.83
N ALA A 194 10.96 -19.40 -9.49
CA ALA A 194 10.11 -19.69 -10.64
C ALA A 194 10.90 -20.27 -11.82
N LYS A 195 12.12 -19.75 -12.10
CA LYS A 195 13.02 -20.35 -13.09
C LYS A 195 13.41 -21.78 -12.71
N GLY A 196 13.68 -22.04 -11.43
CA GLY A 196 13.99 -23.37 -10.92
C GLY A 196 12.83 -24.36 -11.05
N LEU A 197 11.60 -23.92 -10.77
CA LEU A 197 10.38 -24.71 -10.95
C LEU A 197 10.19 -25.10 -12.42
N ARG A 198 10.28 -24.15 -13.35
CA ARG A 198 10.16 -24.42 -14.80
C ARG A 198 11.20 -25.44 -15.29
N LYS A 199 12.41 -25.43 -14.75
CA LYS A 199 13.43 -26.43 -15.08
C LYS A 199 13.03 -27.82 -14.59
N ARG A 200 12.49 -27.92 -13.37
CA ARG A 200 11.99 -29.18 -12.80
C ARG A 200 10.80 -29.72 -13.60
N ASP A 201 9.86 -28.87 -13.97
CA ASP A 201 8.69 -29.27 -14.78
C ASP A 201 9.12 -29.87 -16.12
N ARG A 202 10.06 -29.24 -16.82
CA ARG A 202 10.63 -29.78 -18.07
C ARG A 202 11.35 -31.11 -17.88
N MET A 203 12.03 -31.31 -16.74
CA MET A 203 12.67 -32.60 -16.45
C MET A 203 11.63 -33.69 -16.17
N LEU A 204 10.55 -33.36 -15.46
CA LEU A 204 9.45 -34.28 -15.21
C LEU A 204 8.75 -34.68 -16.51
N GLU A 205 8.46 -33.72 -17.39
CA GLU A 205 7.88 -33.98 -18.70
C GLU A 205 8.74 -34.93 -19.55
N ARG A 206 10.06 -34.73 -19.56
CA ARG A 206 10.99 -35.64 -20.25
C ARG A 206 10.97 -37.04 -19.67
N LYS A 207 11.05 -37.16 -18.34
CA LYS A 207 10.99 -38.46 -17.66
C LYS A 207 9.68 -39.17 -17.92
N GLU A 208 8.57 -38.44 -17.96
CA GLU A 208 7.28 -39.02 -18.26
C GLU A 208 7.21 -39.52 -19.72
N LYS A 209 7.78 -38.77 -20.67
CA LYS A 209 7.88 -39.22 -22.06
C LYS A 209 8.74 -40.47 -22.20
N GLU A 210 9.89 -40.52 -21.52
CA GLU A 210 10.76 -41.70 -21.48
C GLU A 210 10.02 -42.90 -20.88
N ARG A 211 9.28 -42.70 -19.78
CA ARG A 211 8.47 -43.74 -19.14
C ARG A 211 7.42 -44.29 -20.11
N ARG A 212 6.68 -43.43 -20.82
CA ARG A 212 5.69 -43.86 -21.83
C ARG A 212 6.34 -44.62 -22.98
N GLY A 213 7.49 -44.15 -23.47
CA GLY A 213 8.24 -44.86 -24.50
C GLY A 213 8.68 -46.24 -24.06
N LEU A 214 9.13 -46.40 -22.80
CA LEU A 214 9.45 -47.71 -22.24
C LEU A 214 8.20 -48.60 -22.11
N GLU A 215 7.08 -48.05 -21.66
CA GLU A 215 5.80 -48.78 -21.59
C GLU A 215 5.37 -49.31 -22.97
N GLU A 216 5.50 -48.50 -24.03
CA GLU A 216 5.22 -48.90 -25.40
C GLU A 216 6.15 -50.04 -25.85
N THR A 217 7.46 -49.95 -25.59
CA THR A 217 8.41 -51.02 -25.97
C THR A 217 8.19 -52.33 -25.19
N MET A 218 7.70 -52.24 -23.95
CA MET A 218 7.34 -53.43 -23.18
C MET A 218 6.08 -54.06 -23.74
N ALA A 219 5.08 -53.26 -24.12
CA ALA A 219 3.86 -53.74 -24.74
C ALA A 219 4.13 -54.46 -26.08
N THR A 220 5.04 -53.95 -26.92
CA THR A 220 5.41 -54.64 -28.18
C THR A 220 6.11 -55.97 -27.91
N LYS A 221 7.01 -56.02 -26.92
CA LYS A 221 7.67 -57.27 -26.51
C LYS A 221 6.69 -58.28 -25.92
N ASP A 222 5.71 -57.81 -25.15
CA ASP A 222 4.64 -58.67 -24.61
C ASP A 222 3.78 -59.28 -25.74
N GLU A 223 3.51 -58.52 -26.79
CA GLU A 223 2.80 -59.01 -27.99
C GLU A 223 3.65 -60.03 -28.77
N GLU A 224 4.93 -59.76 -29.01
CA GLU A 224 5.87 -60.68 -29.64
C GLU A 224 5.99 -62.00 -28.84
N MET A 225 6.13 -61.92 -27.52
CA MET A 225 6.13 -63.10 -26.65
C MET A 225 4.81 -63.87 -26.72
N ALA A 226 3.67 -63.18 -26.78
CA ALA A 226 2.36 -63.82 -26.90
C ALA A 226 2.22 -64.57 -28.23
N ASP A 227 2.70 -64.00 -29.34
CA ASP A 227 2.68 -64.65 -30.65
C ASP A 227 3.63 -65.85 -30.70
N MET A 228 4.84 -65.75 -30.14
CA MET A 228 5.74 -66.89 -29.99
C MET A 228 5.14 -68.01 -29.11
N LEU A 229 4.41 -67.67 -28.04
CA LEU A 229 3.72 -68.68 -27.23
C LEU A 229 2.62 -69.39 -28.03
N LYS A 230 1.88 -68.68 -28.90
CA LYS A 230 0.91 -69.29 -29.81
C LYS A 230 1.58 -70.25 -30.79
N THR A 231 2.71 -69.86 -31.40
CA THR A 231 3.44 -70.75 -32.34
C THR A 231 3.94 -72.01 -31.65
N LEU A 232 4.53 -71.90 -30.45
CA LEU A 232 4.94 -73.06 -29.65
C LEU A 232 3.76 -73.98 -29.30
N GLN A 233 2.59 -73.43 -28.97
CA GLN A 233 1.39 -74.23 -28.74
C GLN A 233 0.92 -74.96 -30.00
N THR A 234 1.00 -74.34 -31.18
CA THR A 234 0.66 -75.01 -32.45
C THR A 234 1.62 -76.14 -32.77
N LEU A 235 2.94 -75.90 -32.69
CA LEU A 235 3.97 -76.92 -32.91
C LEU A 235 3.81 -78.09 -31.92
N ARG A 236 3.51 -77.81 -30.65
CA ARG A 236 3.21 -78.86 -29.66
C ARG A 236 2.02 -79.73 -30.06
N LYS A 237 0.94 -79.13 -30.57
CA LYS A 237 -0.24 -79.87 -31.04
C LYS A 237 0.10 -80.71 -32.27
N GLU A 238 0.90 -80.20 -33.20
CA GLU A 238 1.34 -80.91 -34.40
C GLU A 238 2.25 -82.09 -34.07
N LEU A 239 3.25 -81.90 -33.21
CA LEU A 239 4.09 -83.00 -32.69
C LEU A 239 3.25 -84.08 -32.00
N GLY A 240 2.25 -83.68 -31.20
CA GLY A 240 1.32 -84.62 -30.57
C GLY A 240 0.46 -85.41 -31.56
N LYS A 241 0.11 -84.83 -32.72
CA LYS A 241 -0.57 -85.55 -33.81
C LYS A 241 0.39 -86.50 -34.53
N ALA A 242 1.59 -86.03 -34.87
CA ALA A 242 2.61 -86.83 -35.53
C ALA A 242 2.99 -88.06 -34.68
N ALA A 243 3.16 -87.90 -33.36
CA ALA A 243 3.42 -89.02 -32.45
C ALA A 243 2.30 -90.07 -32.48
N LYS A 244 1.02 -89.65 -32.49
CA LYS A 244 -0.12 -90.57 -32.62
C LYS A 244 -0.17 -91.28 -33.98
N GLU A 245 0.27 -90.63 -35.06
CA GLU A 245 0.37 -91.25 -36.39
C GLU A 245 1.50 -92.29 -36.47
N ILE A 246 2.61 -92.08 -35.74
CA ILE A 246 3.68 -93.06 -35.55
C ILE A 246 3.15 -94.30 -34.84
N ASP A 247 2.50 -94.11 -33.69
CA ASP A 247 1.94 -95.22 -32.91
C ASP A 247 0.88 -96.02 -33.70
N ALA A 248 0.19 -95.35 -34.63
CA ALA A 248 -0.78 -95.98 -35.53
C ALA A 248 -0.15 -96.65 -36.78
N GLY A 249 1.17 -96.55 -37.01
CA GLY A 249 1.90 -97.24 -38.07
C GLY A 249 1.61 -96.76 -39.51
N LYS A 250 1.09 -95.54 -39.69
CA LYS A 250 0.49 -95.09 -40.98
C LYS A 250 1.44 -94.48 -42.01
N THR A 251 2.75 -94.40 -41.76
CA THR A 251 3.64 -93.51 -42.54
C THR A 251 5.08 -94.02 -42.58
N GLY A 252 5.71 -93.95 -43.75
CA GLY A 252 7.07 -94.47 -44.01
C GLY A 252 8.14 -93.81 -43.15
N SER A 253 8.94 -94.63 -42.47
CA SER A 253 9.90 -94.24 -41.41
C SER A 253 10.93 -93.17 -41.80
N ARG A 254 11.30 -93.04 -43.09
CA ARG A 254 12.29 -92.03 -43.54
C ARG A 254 11.74 -90.62 -43.69
N ASP A 255 10.61 -90.46 -44.36
CA ASP A 255 10.06 -89.13 -44.65
C ASP A 255 9.60 -88.43 -43.37
N MET A 256 9.13 -89.21 -42.40
CA MET A 256 8.72 -88.66 -41.12
C MET A 256 9.90 -88.28 -40.22
N LYS A 257 11.01 -89.03 -40.25
CA LYS A 257 12.23 -88.65 -39.53
C LYS A 257 12.76 -87.30 -40.02
N ALA A 258 12.78 -87.08 -41.34
CA ALA A 258 13.20 -85.81 -41.93
C ALA A 258 12.26 -84.64 -41.58
N ARG A 259 10.96 -84.91 -41.40
CA ARG A 259 9.99 -83.90 -40.97
C ARG A 259 10.16 -83.53 -39.49
N LEU A 260 10.32 -84.52 -38.61
CA LEU A 260 10.60 -84.28 -37.18
C LEU A 260 11.94 -83.58 -36.94
N GLU A 261 12.99 -83.91 -37.70
CA GLU A 261 14.27 -83.19 -37.63
C GLU A 261 14.12 -81.72 -38.06
N ARG A 262 13.32 -81.43 -39.09
CA ARG A 262 13.02 -80.04 -39.49
C ARG A 262 12.20 -79.30 -38.44
N ASP A 263 11.15 -79.91 -37.92
CA ASP A 263 10.29 -79.27 -36.92
C ASP A 263 11.05 -79.05 -35.59
N SER A 264 11.92 -79.99 -35.21
CA SER A 264 12.86 -79.89 -34.09
C SER A 264 13.88 -78.75 -34.28
N ALA A 265 14.48 -78.64 -35.47
CA ALA A 265 15.44 -77.58 -35.77
C ALA A 265 14.78 -76.20 -35.75
N THR A 266 13.55 -76.11 -36.26
CA THR A 266 12.75 -74.88 -36.22
C THR A 266 12.40 -74.50 -34.79
N LEU A 267 12.02 -75.47 -33.95
CA LEU A 267 11.76 -75.25 -32.53
C LEU A 267 13.02 -74.77 -31.80
N ALA A 268 14.16 -75.40 -32.06
CA ALA A 268 15.44 -75.01 -31.45
C ALA A 268 15.83 -73.58 -31.83
N GLN A 269 15.64 -73.18 -33.09
CA GLN A 269 15.87 -71.81 -33.54
C GLN A 269 14.95 -70.82 -32.81
N THR A 270 13.64 -71.09 -32.76
CA THR A 270 12.69 -70.20 -32.07
C THR A 270 12.94 -70.06 -30.57
N VAL A 271 13.48 -71.10 -29.92
CA VAL A 271 13.88 -71.04 -28.50
C VAL A 271 15.19 -70.26 -28.34
N SER A 272 16.11 -70.36 -29.29
CA SER A 272 17.36 -69.58 -29.29
C SER A 272 17.06 -68.09 -29.46
N ASP A 273 16.16 -67.73 -30.38
CA ASP A 273 15.70 -66.36 -30.62
C ASP A 273 14.93 -65.77 -29.41
N LEU A 274 14.47 -66.60 -28.46
CA LEU A 274 13.81 -66.18 -27.21
C LEU A 274 14.80 -65.84 -26.10
N VAL A 275 16.00 -66.43 -26.15
CA VAL A 275 17.03 -66.32 -25.08
C VAL A 275 18.00 -65.17 -25.36
N GLU A 276 18.19 -64.80 -26.63
CA GLU A 276 19.00 -63.63 -27.06
C GLU A 276 18.23 -62.32 -26.98
#